data_AF-A0A5N7MUG7-F1
#
_entry.id   AF-A0A5N7MUG7-F1
#
_cell.length_a   1.000
_cell.length_b   1.000
_cell.length_c   1.000
_cell.angle_alpha   90.00
_cell.angle_beta   90.00
_cell.angle_gamma   90.00
#
_symmetry.space_group_name_H-M   'P 1'
#
loop_
_entity.id
_entity.type
_entity.pdbx_description
1 polymer ?
#
loop_
_entity_poly.entity_id
_entity_poly.type
_entity_poly.pdbx_seq_one_letter_code
_entity_poly.pdbx_strand_id
1 'polypeptide(L)'
;MPTLHLVVSPVGRGKYAAHLNDREMCRSPTPFFAAARVLLAQGFDPATLLTMRHEGSAIISIRATIGQAAGRTVHEGDKDSARIVRLKTVAANGLFTEFPDPRPQTAKVGPVVAE
;
A
#
# COMPACT_ATOMS: atom_id res chain seq x y z
N MET A 1 -2.31 -9.12 16.24
CA MET A 1 -1.42 -8.38 15.31
C MET A 1 -1.69 -6.89 15.48
N PRO A 2 -0.66 -6.05 15.65
CA PRO A 2 -0.86 -4.61 15.80
C PRO A 2 -1.43 -4.00 14.51
N THR A 3 -2.22 -2.94 14.66
CA THR A 3 -2.73 -2.14 13.54
C THR A 3 -2.06 -0.78 13.57
N LEU A 4 -1.52 -0.35 12.44
CA LEU A 4 -0.94 0.98 12.26
C LEU A 4 -2.00 1.91 11.65
N HIS A 5 -2.11 3.12 12.22
CA HIS A 5 -3.10 4.11 11.83
C HIS A 5 -2.40 5.34 11.24
N LEU A 6 -2.55 5.54 9.93
CA LEU A 6 -2.11 6.75 9.26
C LEU A 6 -3.18 7.84 9.38
N VAL A 7 -2.74 9.04 9.75
CA VAL A 7 -3.55 10.26 9.67
C VAL A 7 -3.03 11.09 8.50
N VAL A 8 -3.91 11.41 7.56
CA VAL A 8 -3.55 12.26 6.42
C VAL A 8 -4.16 13.65 6.52
N SER A 9 -3.34 14.65 6.24
CA SER A 9 -3.75 16.05 6.15
C SER A 9 -3.32 16.65 4.80
N PRO A 10 -4.13 17.55 4.21
CA PRO A 10 -3.76 18.24 2.97
C PRO A 10 -2.60 19.22 3.24
N VAL A 11 -1.59 19.22 2.38
CA VAL A 11 -0.40 20.10 2.51
C VAL A 11 -0.15 20.97 1.26
N GLY A 12 -1.13 21.05 0.37
CA GLY A 12 -1.08 21.82 -0.87
C GLY A 12 -1.96 21.21 -1.96
N ARG A 13 -1.87 21.73 -3.20
CA ARG A 13 -2.67 21.22 -4.34
C ARG A 13 -2.38 19.75 -4.60
N GLY A 14 -3.36 18.89 -4.30
CA GLY A 14 -3.33 17.46 -4.60
C GLY A 14 -2.27 16.65 -3.83
N LYS A 15 -1.70 17.19 -2.74
CA LYS A 15 -0.70 16.50 -1.92
C LYS A 15 -1.18 16.36 -0.49
N TYR A 16 -0.89 15.22 0.09
CA TYR A 16 -1.21 14.89 1.47
C TYR A 16 0.07 14.53 2.23
N ALA A 17 0.18 14.99 3.47
CA ALA A 17 1.15 14.46 4.42
C ALA A 17 0.52 13.29 5.16
N ALA A 18 1.26 12.18 5.25
CA ALA A 18 0.87 11.01 6.03
C ALA A 18 1.65 10.97 7.32
N HIS A 19 0.95 10.90 8.45
CA HIS A 19 1.53 10.81 9.77
C HIS A 19 1.22 9.45 10.39
N LEU A 20 2.22 8.83 11.01
CA LEU A 20 2.04 7.70 11.91
C LEU A 20 2.35 8.19 13.32
N ASN A 21 1.32 8.25 14.18
CA ASN A 21 1.38 9.01 15.43
C ASN A 21 1.82 10.47 15.12
N ASP A 22 2.84 10.98 15.81
CA ASP A 22 3.36 12.35 15.63
C ASP A 22 4.47 12.47 14.57
N ARG A 23 4.77 11.38 13.84
CA ARG A 23 5.84 11.34 12.85
C ARG A 23 5.30 11.42 11.44
N GLU A 24 5.73 12.43 10.68
CA GLU A 24 5.49 12.50 9.24
C GLU A 24 6.29 11.39 8.53
N MET A 25 5.59 10.55 7.77
CA MET A 25 6.16 9.41 7.03
C MET A 25 6.48 9.79 5.59
N CYS A 26 5.62 10.57 4.94
CA CYS A 26 5.80 11.03 3.56
C CYS A 26 4.83 12.16 3.17
N ARG A 27 5.14 12.86 2.07
CA ARG A 27 4.22 13.72 1.32
C ARG A 27 4.00 13.16 -0.08
N SER A 28 2.75 12.89 -0.46
CA SER A 28 2.42 12.26 -1.74
C SER A 28 0.96 12.56 -2.14
N PRO A 29 0.63 12.57 -3.44
CA PRO A 29 -0.76 12.45 -3.90
C PRO A 29 -1.40 11.10 -3.51
N THR A 30 -0.57 10.07 -3.29
CA THR A 30 -1.00 8.72 -2.88
C THR A 30 -0.37 8.34 -1.54
N PRO A 31 -0.75 9.02 -0.44
CA PRO A 31 -0.08 8.91 0.86
C PRO A 31 -0.10 7.49 1.43
N PHE A 32 -1.21 6.75 1.25
CA PHE A 32 -1.35 5.40 1.78
C PHE A 32 -0.29 4.43 1.23
N PHE A 33 -0.13 4.40 -0.10
CA PHE A 33 0.80 3.50 -0.77
C PHE A 33 2.26 3.96 -0.58
N ALA A 34 2.50 5.28 -0.57
CA ALA A 34 3.83 5.83 -0.30
C ALA A 34 4.30 5.52 1.13
N ALA A 35 3.46 5.74 2.14
CA ALA A 35 3.77 5.43 3.53
C ALA A 35 3.99 3.92 3.76
N ALA A 36 3.21 3.05 3.09
CA ALA A 36 3.43 1.61 3.15
C ALA A 36 4.82 1.20 2.66
N ARG A 37 5.34 1.84 1.59
CA ARG A 37 6.71 1.62 1.12
C ARG A 37 7.77 2.08 2.13
N VAL A 38 7.55 3.23 2.76
CA VAL A 38 8.44 3.74 3.82
C VAL A 38 8.47 2.78 5.01
N LEU A 39 7.31 2.28 5.45
CA LEU A 39 7.22 1.31 6.56
C LEU A 39 7.91 -0.02 6.21
N LEU A 40 7.70 -0.53 4.99
CA LEU A 40 8.38 -1.74 4.54
C LEU A 40 9.91 -1.55 4.52
N ALA A 41 10.39 -0.40 4.04
CA ALA A 41 11.82 -0.07 4.04
C ALA A 41 12.42 0.11 5.46
N GLN A 42 11.59 0.45 6.44
CA GLN A 42 11.96 0.50 7.86
C GLN A 42 11.93 -0.87 8.54
N GLY A 43 11.59 -1.95 7.83
CA GLY A 43 11.61 -3.32 8.35
C GLY A 43 10.33 -3.76 9.06
N PHE A 44 9.22 -3.04 8.91
CA PHE A 44 7.92 -3.48 9.45
C PHE A 44 7.45 -4.75 8.74
N ASP A 45 6.80 -5.65 9.51
CA ASP A 45 6.26 -6.89 8.97
C ASP A 45 5.22 -6.61 7.85
N PRO A 46 5.42 -7.13 6.63
CA PRO A 46 4.49 -6.98 5.51
C PRO A 46 3.05 -7.42 5.81
N ALA A 47 2.85 -8.33 6.76
CA ALA A 47 1.53 -8.79 7.19
C ALA A 47 0.82 -7.83 8.16
N THR A 48 1.52 -6.82 8.67
CA THR A 48 0.95 -5.80 9.57
C THR A 48 -0.19 -5.06 8.89
N LEU A 49 -1.29 -4.86 9.63
CA LEU A 49 -2.44 -4.14 9.14
C LEU A 49 -2.18 -2.63 9.17
N LEU A 50 -2.40 -1.98 8.02
CA LEU A 50 -2.28 -0.54 7.84
C LEU A 50 -3.65 0.04 7.50
N THR A 51 -4.02 1.10 8.21
CA THR A 51 -5.26 1.85 7.98
C THR A 51 -4.93 3.32 7.77
N MET A 52 -5.84 4.04 7.10
CA MET A 52 -5.71 5.48 6.91
C MET A 52 -7.04 6.16 7.19
N ARG A 53 -6.97 7.30 7.85
CA ARG A 53 -8.09 8.24 8.03
C ARG A 53 -7.63 9.67 7.71
N HIS A 54 -8.56 10.53 7.39
CA HIS A 54 -8.30 11.97 7.30
C HIS A 54 -8.17 12.58 8.71
N GLU A 55 -7.33 13.60 8.84
CA GLU A 55 -7.25 14.44 10.03
C GLU A 55 -8.64 14.97 10.41
N GLY A 56 -8.95 14.96 11.71
CA GLY A 56 -10.26 15.35 12.23
C GLY A 56 -11.40 14.34 11.98
N SER A 57 -11.20 13.27 11.21
CA SER A 57 -12.25 12.28 10.90
C SER A 57 -12.00 10.95 11.61
N ALA A 58 -13.00 10.40 12.29
CA ALA A 58 -12.92 9.06 12.89
C ALA A 58 -13.04 7.92 11.86
N ILE A 59 -13.40 8.23 10.61
CA ILE A 59 -13.71 7.21 9.60
C ILE A 59 -12.44 6.69 8.94
N ILE A 60 -12.24 5.37 9.00
CA ILE A 60 -11.19 4.69 8.24
C ILE A 60 -11.56 4.72 6.76
N SER A 61 -10.71 5.38 5.97
CA SER A 61 -10.92 5.60 4.54
C SER A 61 -10.35 4.46 3.70
N ILE A 62 -9.21 3.89 4.11
CA ILE A 62 -8.54 2.77 3.42
C ILE A 62 -7.95 1.80 4.45
N ARG A 63 -7.98 0.49 4.13
CA ARG A 63 -7.38 -0.59 4.93
C ARG A 63 -6.72 -1.64 4.03
N ALA A 64 -5.48 -2.02 4.34
CA ALA A 64 -4.75 -3.11 3.67
C ALA A 64 -3.58 -3.58 4.56
N THR A 65 -2.89 -4.66 4.19
CA THR A 65 -1.59 -4.98 4.80
C THR A 65 -0.48 -4.13 4.18
N ILE A 66 0.63 -3.92 4.92
CA ILE A 66 1.78 -3.14 4.43
C ILE A 66 2.29 -3.69 3.08
N GLY A 67 2.47 -5.01 2.97
CA GLY A 67 2.96 -5.65 1.74
C GLY A 67 2.02 -5.46 0.55
N GLN A 68 0.70 -5.59 0.78
CA GLN A 68 -0.29 -5.35 -0.29
C GLN A 68 -0.31 -3.88 -0.72
N ALA A 69 -0.23 -2.94 0.21
CA ALA A 69 -0.23 -1.51 -0.09
C ALA A 69 1.06 -1.05 -0.77
N ALA A 70 2.22 -1.56 -0.35
CA ALA A 70 3.52 -1.15 -0.90
C ALA A 70 3.65 -1.43 -2.41
N GLY A 71 3.06 -2.54 -2.88
CA GLY A 71 3.04 -2.95 -4.28
C GLY A 71 2.00 -2.25 -5.16
N ARG A 72 1.32 -1.20 -4.68
CA ARG A 72 0.24 -0.50 -5.40
C ARG A 72 0.55 0.98 -5.61
N THR A 73 -0.14 1.56 -6.57
CA THR A 73 -0.20 3.02 -6.80
C THR A 73 -1.56 3.36 -7.42
N VAL A 74 -1.87 4.65 -7.50
CA VAL A 74 -3.02 5.14 -8.26
C VAL A 74 -2.54 5.54 -9.66
N HIS A 75 -3.31 5.17 -10.67
CA HIS A 75 -3.23 5.73 -12.02
C HIS A 75 -4.42 6.66 -12.21
N GLU A 76 -4.13 7.92 -12.51
CA GLU A 76 -5.11 8.94 -12.90
C GLU A 76 -4.76 9.35 -14.34
N GLY A 77 -5.68 9.12 -15.27
CA GLY A 77 -5.57 9.61 -16.65
C GLY A 77 -6.61 10.71 -16.88
N ASP A 78 -6.34 11.66 -17.76
CA ASP A 78 -7.24 12.82 -18.00
C ASP A 78 -8.67 12.43 -18.40
N LYS A 79 -8.87 11.21 -18.94
CA LYS A 79 -10.18 10.66 -19.32
C LYS A 79 -10.57 9.41 -18.52
N ASP A 80 -9.70 8.92 -17.65
CA ASP A 80 -9.92 7.69 -16.89
C ASP A 80 -10.22 8.01 -15.43
N SER A 81 -11.19 7.29 -14.86
CA SER A 81 -11.41 7.31 -13.42
C SER A 81 -10.15 6.84 -12.69
N ALA A 82 -9.86 7.40 -11.51
CA ALA A 82 -8.75 6.96 -10.69
C ALA A 82 -8.83 5.45 -10.40
N ARG A 83 -7.77 4.70 -10.74
CA ARG A 83 -7.70 3.25 -10.54
C ARG A 83 -6.49 2.87 -9.71
N ILE A 84 -6.67 1.95 -8.77
CA ILE A 84 -5.55 1.33 -8.06
C ILE A 84 -4.91 0.30 -9.00
N VAL A 85 -3.65 0.52 -9.33
CA VAL A 85 -2.86 -0.37 -10.21
C VAL A 85 -1.67 -0.95 -9.45
N ARG A 86 -1.09 -2.02 -9.98
CA ARG A 86 0.16 -2.56 -9.43
C ARG A 86 1.28 -1.59 -9.78
N LEU A 87 2.11 -1.26 -8.80
CA LEU A 87 3.30 -0.47 -9.04
C LEU A 87 4.25 -1.32 -9.88
N LYS A 88 4.59 -0.84 -11.08
CA LYS A 88 5.66 -1.42 -11.88
C LYS A 88 6.97 -0.82 -11.38
N THR A 89 7.75 -1.60 -10.62
CA THR A 89 9.12 -1.20 -10.26
C THR A 89 9.99 -1.30 -11.51
N VAL A 90 10.60 -0.20 -11.95
CA VAL A 90 11.82 -0.27 -12.76
C VAL A 90 12.97 -0.40 -11.76
N ALA A 91 13.56 -1.59 -11.65
CA ALA A 91 14.77 -1.74 -10.85
C ALA A 91 15.88 -0.89 -11.49
N ALA A 92 16.66 -0.18 -10.67
CA ALA A 92 17.79 0.63 -11.13
C ALA A 92 18.83 -0.14 -11.97
N ASN A 93 18.76 -1.48 -12.00
CA ASN A 93 19.65 -2.37 -12.73
C ASN A 93 18.94 -3.30 -13.75
N GLY A 94 17.73 -2.95 -14.23
CA GLY A 94 17.08 -3.68 -15.34
C GLY A 94 16.58 -5.11 -15.04
N LEU A 95 16.68 -5.59 -13.79
CA LEU A 95 16.12 -6.88 -13.39
C LEU A 95 14.74 -6.70 -12.74
N PHE A 96 13.72 -7.26 -13.39
CA PHE A 96 12.33 -7.25 -12.96
C PHE A 96 12.18 -8.07 -11.67
N THR A 97 12.18 -7.43 -10.50
CA THR A 97 11.75 -8.11 -9.27
C THR A 97 10.24 -8.01 -9.19
N GLU A 98 9.56 -9.05 -9.67
CA GLU A 98 8.15 -9.25 -9.35
C GLU A 98 8.01 -9.26 -7.83
N PHE A 99 7.29 -8.28 -7.27
CA PHE A 99 6.89 -8.34 -5.87
C PHE A 99 6.06 -9.62 -5.70
N PRO A 100 6.48 -10.59 -4.87
CA PRO A 100 5.70 -11.79 -4.66
C PRO A 100 4.31 -11.38 -4.16
N ASP A 101 3.27 -11.92 -4.78
CA ASP A 101 1.89 -11.67 -4.38
C ASP A 101 1.72 -12.07 -2.90
N PRO A 102 1.37 -11.15 -1.99
CA PRO A 102 1.19 -11.49 -0.58
C PRO A 102 -0.10 -12.29 -0.32
N ARG A 103 -0.90 -12.61 -1.36
CA ARG A 103 -2.00 -13.55 -1.19
C ARG A 103 -1.41 -14.91 -0.78
N PRO A 104 -1.99 -15.62 0.21
CA PRO A 104 -1.68 -17.03 0.38
C PRO A 104 -1.93 -17.69 -0.98
N GLN A 105 -0.88 -18.29 -1.55
CA GLN A 105 -1.04 -19.12 -2.73
C GLN A 105 -2.00 -20.23 -2.31
N THR A 106 -3.26 -20.16 -2.73
CA THR A 106 -4.14 -21.32 -2.69
C THR A 106 -3.39 -22.41 -3.43
N ALA A 107 -2.86 -23.38 -2.68
CA ALA A 107 -2.27 -24.57 -3.25
C ALA A 107 -3.33 -25.15 -4.19
N LYS A 108 -2.98 -25.27 -5.47
CA LYS A 108 -3.77 -26.06 -6.41
C LYS A 108 -3.73 -27.49 -5.89
N VAL A 109 -4.77 -27.92 -5.19
CA VAL A 109 -5.01 -29.33 -4.93
C VAL A 109 -5.29 -29.94 -6.30
N GLY A 110 -4.30 -30.66 -6.85
CA GLY A 110 -4.48 -31.43 -8.07
C GLY A 110 -5.55 -32.51 -7.86
N PRO A 111 -6.20 -32.99 -8.93
CA PRO A 111 -7.21 -34.04 -8.79
C PRO A 111 -6.54 -35.29 -8.21
N VAL A 112 -7.11 -35.79 -7.11
CA VAL A 112 -6.82 -37.13 -6.59
C VAL A 112 -7.42 -38.11 -7.59
N VAL A 113 -6.55 -38.77 -8.37
CA VAL A 113 -6.95 -39.94 -9.15
C VAL A 113 -7.25 -41.06 -8.15
N ALA A 114 -8.48 -41.54 -8.15
CA ALA A 114 -8.86 -42.77 -7.47
C ALA A 114 -8.48 -43.94 -8.41
N GLU A 115 -7.78 -44.93 -7.86
CA GLU A 115 -7.64 -46.27 -8.47
C GLU A 115 -8.99 -46.98 -8.59
#